data_AF-A0A4P9XR29-F1
#
_entry.id   AF-A0A4P9XR29-F1
#
_cell.length_a   1.000
_cell.length_b   1.000
_cell.length_c   1.000
_cell.angle_alpha   90.00
_cell.angle_beta   90.00
_cell.angle_gamma   90.00
#
_symmetry.space_group_name_H-M   'P 1'
#
loop_
_entity.id
_entity.type
_entity.pdbx_description
1 polymer ?
#
loop_
_entity_poly.entity_id
_entity_poly.type
_entity_poly.pdbx_seq_one_letter_code
_entity_poly.pdbx_strand_id
1 'polypeptide(L)'
;MRKAVPLLSSEYAQELIVLGMRMKDGIESRQFLKHTGAHLREHLNMEEVERLSDAGYLLWQQEIPSAHAVIPEHSTLALQPTEKGLAVIDSVLDHILA
;
A
#
# COMPACT_ATOMS: atom_id res chain seq x y z
N MET A 1 -2.53 18.74 -29.08
CA MET A 1 -3.07 18.80 -27.69
C MET A 1 -3.04 17.39 -27.12
N ARG A 2 -2.35 17.14 -25.99
CA ARG A 2 -2.46 15.86 -25.27
C ARG A 2 -3.86 15.79 -24.66
N LYS A 3 -4.63 14.73 -24.96
CA LYS A 3 -5.91 14.47 -24.28
C LYS A 3 -5.60 13.97 -22.86
N ALA A 4 -6.12 14.64 -21.85
CA ALA A 4 -6.20 14.08 -20.52
C ALA A 4 -7.30 13.01 -20.55
N VAL A 5 -6.93 11.76 -20.26
CA VAL A 5 -7.90 10.68 -20.05
C VAL A 5 -8.12 10.62 -18.53
N PRO A 6 -9.36 10.85 -18.03
CA PRO A 6 -9.64 10.71 -16.62
C PRO A 6 -9.51 9.23 -16.22
N LEU A 7 -8.78 8.98 -15.13
CA LEU A 7 -8.70 7.65 -14.53
C LEU A 7 -10.02 7.32 -13.84
N LEU A 8 -10.44 6.07 -13.92
CA LEU A 8 -11.47 5.53 -13.05
C LEU A 8 -10.93 5.50 -11.60
N SER A 9 -11.82 5.61 -10.61
CA SER A 9 -11.42 5.65 -9.20
C SER A 9 -10.60 4.41 -8.78
N SER A 10 -10.88 3.25 -9.36
CA SER A 10 -10.11 2.02 -9.14
C SER A 10 -8.69 2.09 -9.72
N GLU A 11 -8.55 2.66 -10.92
CA GLU A 11 -7.24 2.85 -11.57
C GLU A 11 -6.39 3.86 -10.78
N TYR A 12 -7.01 4.92 -10.26
CA TYR A 12 -6.31 5.89 -9.42
C TYR A 12 -5.77 5.28 -8.13
N ALA A 13 -6.55 4.42 -7.45
CA ALA A 13 -6.11 3.72 -6.26
C ALA A 13 -4.92 2.78 -6.55
N GLN A 14 -4.99 2.01 -7.64
CA GLN A 14 -3.90 1.13 -8.06
C GLN A 14 -2.62 1.93 -8.37
N GLU A 15 -2.71 3.06 -9.08
CA GLU A 15 -1.55 3.92 -9.37
C GLU A 15 -0.90 4.45 -8.09
N LEU A 16 -1.69 4.84 -7.08
CA LEU A 16 -1.15 5.25 -5.79
C LEU A 16 -0.43 4.11 -5.06
N ILE A 17 -0.93 2.87 -5.17
CA ILE A 17 -0.27 1.70 -4.61
C ILE A 17 1.06 1.46 -5.32
N VAL A 18 1.06 1.41 -6.66
CA VAL A 18 2.27 1.22 -7.47
C VAL A 18 3.31 2.28 -7.14
N LEU A 19 2.90 3.55 -7.07
CA LEU A 19 3.79 4.66 -6.76
C LEU A 19 4.39 4.52 -5.36
N GLY A 20 3.56 4.30 -4.34
CA GLY A 20 4.02 4.15 -2.96
C GLY A 20 4.95 2.96 -2.76
N MET A 21 4.64 1.83 -3.39
CA MET A 21 5.45 0.61 -3.30
C MET A 21 6.79 0.70 -4.02
N ARG A 22 6.91 1.55 -5.04
CA ARG A 22 8.19 1.83 -5.71
C ARG A 22 9.05 2.84 -4.95
N MET A 23 8.50 3.49 -3.93
CA MET A 23 9.24 4.38 -3.04
C MET A 23 9.70 3.61 -1.80
N LYS A 24 10.87 4.01 -1.26
CA LYS A 24 11.39 3.43 -0.02
C LYS A 24 10.45 3.66 1.16
N ASP A 25 9.69 4.74 1.14
CA ASP A 25 8.82 5.16 2.24
C ASP A 25 7.46 4.42 2.24
N GLY A 26 7.07 3.73 1.17
CA GLY A 26 5.84 2.96 1.13
C GLY A 26 4.57 3.82 1.02
N ILE A 27 3.47 3.30 1.59
CA ILE A 27 2.13 3.89 1.53
C ILE A 27 1.66 4.23 2.94
N GLU A 28 1.17 5.47 3.13
CA GLU A 28 0.50 5.88 4.37
C GLU A 28 -1.02 5.64 4.32
N SER A 29 -1.60 4.93 5.30
CA SER A 29 -3.04 4.63 5.33
C SER A 29 -3.90 5.90 5.31
N ARG A 30 -3.52 6.92 6.10
CA ARG A 30 -4.31 8.16 6.21
C ARG A 30 -4.33 8.95 4.90
N GLN A 31 -3.19 9.03 4.22
CA GLN A 31 -3.12 9.73 2.93
C GLN A 31 -3.84 8.93 1.86
N PHE A 32 -3.65 7.61 1.84
CA PHE A 32 -4.35 6.74 0.90
C PHE A 32 -5.87 6.89 1.02
N LEU A 33 -6.41 6.80 2.25
CA LEU A 33 -7.84 6.99 2.52
C LEU A 33 -8.33 8.39 2.11
N LYS A 34 -7.54 9.43 2.40
CA LYS A 34 -7.88 10.81 1.99
C LYS A 34 -7.98 10.97 0.48
N HIS A 35 -7.13 10.29 -0.28
CA HIS A 35 -7.07 10.41 -1.74
C HIS A 35 -8.08 9.51 -2.47
N THR A 36 -8.36 8.31 -1.93
CA THR A 36 -9.20 7.30 -2.60
C THR A 36 -10.60 7.18 -2.01
N GLY A 37 -10.79 7.57 -0.74
CA GLY A 37 -12.02 7.35 0.01
C GLY A 37 -12.22 5.92 0.52
N ALA A 38 -11.24 5.02 0.32
CA ALA A 38 -11.30 3.62 0.73
C ALA A 38 -10.04 3.21 1.53
N HIS A 39 -10.15 2.17 2.35
CA HIS A 39 -8.99 1.64 3.08
C HIS A 39 -8.06 0.89 2.13
N LEU A 40 -6.74 1.01 2.34
CA LEU A 40 -5.73 0.34 1.52
C LEU A 40 -5.98 -1.19 1.44
N ARG A 41 -6.38 -1.80 2.56
CA ARG A 41 -6.69 -3.22 2.65
C ARG A 41 -7.75 -3.69 1.65
N GLU A 42 -8.68 -2.83 1.26
CA GLU A 42 -9.76 -3.15 0.31
C GLU A 42 -9.25 -3.32 -1.13
N HIS A 43 -8.03 -2.85 -1.41
CA HIS A 43 -7.41 -2.88 -2.74
C HIS A 43 -6.26 -3.90 -2.86
N LEU A 44 -5.99 -4.68 -1.81
CA LEU A 44 -4.86 -5.59 -1.75
C LEU A 44 -5.32 -7.04 -1.61
N ASN A 45 -4.61 -7.94 -2.29
CA ASN A 45 -4.67 -9.35 -1.97
C ASN A 45 -3.94 -9.62 -0.64
N MET A 46 -4.70 -9.62 0.45
CA MET A 46 -4.13 -9.70 1.80
C MET A 46 -3.44 -11.01 2.12
N GLU A 47 -3.84 -12.12 1.49
CA GLU A 47 -3.15 -13.42 1.63
C GLU A 47 -1.71 -13.30 1.11
N GLU A 48 -1.54 -12.68 -0.06
CA GLU A 48 -0.22 -12.45 -0.65
C GLU A 48 0.60 -11.41 0.11
N VAL A 49 -0.03 -10.36 0.63
CA VAL A 49 0.64 -9.38 1.50
C VAL A 49 1.21 -10.06 2.75
N GLU A 50 0.40 -10.86 3.44
CA GLU A 50 0.84 -11.59 4.65
C GLU A 50 1.98 -12.57 4.32
N ARG A 51 1.83 -13.36 3.25
CA ARG A 51 2.87 -14.29 2.77
C ARG A 51 4.19 -13.59 2.45
N LEU A 52 4.13 -12.44 1.77
CA LEU A 52 5.32 -11.67 1.39
C LEU A 52 5.93 -10.92 2.58
N SER A 53 5.11 -10.51 3.56
CA SER A 53 5.59 -9.98 4.83
C SER A 53 6.34 -11.02 5.64
N ASP A 54 5.79 -12.23 5.78
CA ASP A 54 6.45 -13.35 6.47
C ASP A 54 7.77 -13.73 5.79
N ALA A 55 7.83 -13.62 4.46
CA ALA A 55 9.05 -13.86 3.68
C ALA A 55 10.05 -12.68 3.68
N GLY A 56 9.75 -11.60 4.41
CA GLY A 56 10.62 -10.44 4.62
C GLY A 56 10.71 -9.47 3.43
N TYR A 57 9.76 -9.51 2.50
CA TYR A 57 9.69 -8.57 1.38
C TYR A 57 8.89 -7.31 1.72
N LEU A 58 7.92 -7.42 2.62
CA LEU A 58 7.01 -6.33 2.98
C LEU A 58 6.99 -6.10 4.49
N LEU A 59 6.93 -4.83 4.89
CA LEU A 59 6.53 -4.42 6.22
C LEU A 59 5.06 -4.02 6.13
N TRP A 60 4.19 -4.86 6.69
CA TRP A 60 2.76 -4.58 6.81
C TRP A 60 2.45 -4.19 8.25
N GLN A 61 1.91 -2.99 8.44
CA GLN A 61 1.41 -2.57 9.73
C GLN A 61 -0.10 -2.72 9.72
N GLN A 62 -0.61 -3.65 10.55
CA GLN A 62 -2.04 -3.82 10.68
C GLN A 62 -2.68 -2.51 11.11
N GLU A 63 -3.67 -2.04 10.36
CA GLU A 63 -4.53 -0.93 10.76
C GLU A 63 -5.24 -1.33 12.07
N ILE A 64 -4.72 -0.87 13.21
CA ILE A 64 -5.36 -1.14 14.50
C ILE A 64 -6.66 -0.33 14.54
N PRO A 65 -7.85 -0.97 14.67
CA PRO A 65 -9.10 -0.25 14.83
C PRO A 65 -9.02 0.58 16.10
N SER A 66 -9.05 1.91 15.95
CA SER A 66 -8.95 2.84 17.06
C SER A 66 -10.23 2.77 17.89
N ALA A 67 -10.25 1.86 18.85
CA ALA A 67 -11.07 2.00 20.05
C ALA A 67 -10.18 2.20 21.28
N HIS A 68 -9.06 1.47 21.44
CA HIS A 68 -8.26 1.46 22.68
C HIS A 68 -6.74 1.51 22.49
N ALA A 69 -6.23 1.77 21.29
CA ALA A 69 -4.78 1.78 21.06
C ALA A 69 -4.20 3.18 21.31
N VAL A 70 -3.33 3.29 22.32
CA VAL A 70 -2.33 4.36 22.43
C VAL A 70 -1.31 4.10 21.32
N ILE A 71 -1.59 4.57 20.11
CA ILE A 71 -0.67 4.43 18.98
C ILE A 71 0.44 5.48 19.18
N PRO A 72 1.73 5.09 19.20
CA PRO A 72 2.81 6.07 19.11
C PRO A 72 2.61 6.88 17.82
N GLU A 73 2.66 8.22 17.90
CA GLU A 73 2.38 9.16 16.79
C GLU A 73 3.28 9.00 15.54
N HIS A 74 4.11 7.97 15.45
CA HIS A 74 5.25 7.89 14.55
C HIS A 74 5.23 6.75 13.53
N SER A 75 4.16 5.97 13.41
CA SER A 75 4.03 5.02 12.30
C SER A 75 2.71 5.19 11.56
N THR A 76 2.76 6.03 10.53
CA THR A 76 1.68 6.31 9.57
C THR A 76 1.73 5.36 8.36
N LEU A 77 2.81 4.58 8.22
CA LEU A 77 3.06 3.69 7.11
C LEU A 77 2.24 2.40 7.25
N ALA A 78 1.37 2.14 6.28
CA ALA A 78 0.53 0.97 6.20
C ALA A 78 1.28 -0.21 5.59
N LEU A 79 1.94 0.04 4.46
CA LEU A 79 2.62 -0.96 3.67
C LEU A 79 3.91 -0.36 3.11
N GLN A 80 5.03 -1.04 3.33
CA GLN A 80 6.34 -0.59 2.88
C GLN A 80 7.16 -1.78 2.35
N PRO A 81 7.86 -1.64 1.22
CA PRO A 81 8.82 -2.65 0.80
C PRO A 81 10.05 -2.64 1.70
N THR A 82 10.60 -3.80 2.02
CA THR A 82 11.98 -3.88 2.55
C THR A 82 12.97 -3.60 1.42
N GLU A 83 14.27 -3.47 1.71
CA GLU A 83 15.29 -3.37 0.64
C GLU A 83 15.26 -4.60 -0.29
N LYS A 84 14.98 -5.78 0.28
CA LYS A 84 14.77 -7.03 -0.46
C LYS A 84 13.49 -6.98 -1.30
N GLY A 85 12.40 -6.46 -0.75
CA GLY A 85 11.14 -6.22 -1.46
C GLY A 85 11.30 -5.28 -2.65
N LEU A 86 11.97 -4.16 -2.43
CA LEU A 86 12.17 -3.13 -3.45
C LEU A 86 13.00 -3.66 -4.63
N ALA A 87 13.96 -4.55 -4.39
CA ALA A 87 14.77 -5.18 -5.45
C ALA A 87 13.95 -6.06 -6.41
N VAL A 88 12.77 -6.53 -6.00
CA VAL A 88 11.86 -7.37 -6.81
C VAL A 88 10.45 -6.79 -6.86
N ILE A 89 10.35 -5.45 -6.80
CA ILE A 89 9.08 -4.78 -6.54
C ILE A 89 8.00 -5.05 -7.59
N ASP A 90 8.38 -5.23 -8.85
CA ASP A 90 7.40 -5.53 -9.91
C ASP A 90 6.74 -6.90 -9.69
N SER A 91 7.52 -7.93 -9.31
CA SER A 91 6.96 -9.24 -8.92
C SER A 91 6.08 -9.15 -7.68
N VAL A 92 6.45 -8.29 -6.72
CA VAL A 92 5.64 -8.07 -5.51
C VAL A 92 4.30 -7.42 -5.89
N LEU A 93 4.33 -6.40 -6.74
CA LEU A 93 3.13 -5.70 -7.21
C LEU A 93 2.18 -6.65 -7.95
N ASP A 94 2.70 -7.52 -8.82
CA ASP A 94 1.92 -8.53 -9.55
C ASP A 94 1.16 -9.51 -8.63
N HIS A 95 1.63 -9.71 -7.39
CA HIS A 95 0.98 -10.59 -6.42
C HIS A 95 -0.05 -9.87 -5.54
N ILE A 96 0.22 -8.62 -5.16
CA ILE A 96 -0.62 -7.89 -4.20
C ILE A 96 -1.73 -7.06 -4.87
N LEU A 97 -1.56 -6.69 -6.13
CA LEU A 97 -2.58 -6.02 -6.94
C LEU A 97 -3.34 -7.08 -7.74
N ALA A 98 -4.60 -7.30 -7.36
CA ALA A 98 -5.54 -8.12 -8.12
C ALA A 98 -6.29 -7.27 -9.17
#